data_AF-A0A2G1QH70-F1
#
_entry.id   AF-A0A2G1QH70-F1
#
_cell.length_a   1.000
_cell.length_b   1.000
_cell.length_c   1.000
_cell.angle_alpha   90.00
_cell.angle_beta   90.00
_cell.angle_gamma   90.00
#
_symmetry.space_group_name_H-M   'P 1'
#
loop_
_entity.id
_entity.type
_entity.pdbx_description
1 polymer ?
#
loop_
_entity_poly.entity_id
_entity_poly.type
_entity_poly.pdbx_seq_one_letter_code
_entity_poly.pdbx_strand_id
1 'polypeptide(L)'
;MSFNGKIPLLAGAVVLALVRSAVAQDVFIAGIHPDRRPENAPRITEFSKSADWTERAMHGISEPYPSSLGFLADQGAWFTPFNHPGMTDRYDIRNWHHDD
;
A
#
# COMPACT_ATOMS: atom_id res chain seq x y z
N MET A 1 7.66 56.56 -35.22
CA MET A 1 7.46 55.37 -36.07
C MET A 1 6.66 54.37 -35.27
N SER A 2 5.47 54.01 -35.77
CA SER A 2 4.59 52.96 -35.24
C SER A 2 5.23 51.58 -35.42
N PHE A 3 5.07 50.66 -34.46
CA PHE A 3 4.67 49.26 -34.68
C PHE A 3 4.32 48.58 -33.33
N ASN A 4 3.02 48.34 -33.12
CA ASN A 4 2.34 47.13 -32.58
C ASN A 4 3.02 46.35 -31.42
N GLY A 5 2.41 46.13 -30.25
CA GLY A 5 1.10 45.49 -30.07
C GLY A 5 1.15 44.01 -30.47
N LYS A 6 1.04 43.09 -29.49
CA LYS A 6 0.85 41.62 -29.61
C LYS A 6 2.10 40.72 -29.43
N ILE A 7 2.71 40.68 -28.24
CA ILE A 7 3.39 39.44 -27.77
C ILE A 7 3.22 39.33 -26.25
N PRO A 8 2.08 38.76 -25.79
CA PRO A 8 2.22 37.69 -24.80
C PRO A 8 1.17 36.60 -25.05
N LEU A 9 1.12 36.05 -26.27
CA LEU A 9 0.18 34.97 -26.60
C LEU A 9 0.87 33.64 -26.93
N LEU A 10 2.15 33.68 -27.29
CA LEU A 10 2.92 32.46 -27.59
C LEU A 10 3.51 31.76 -26.35
N ALA A 11 3.74 32.47 -25.24
CA ALA A 11 4.25 31.86 -24.01
C ALA A 11 3.17 31.08 -23.22
N GLY A 12 1.90 31.47 -23.33
CA GLY A 12 0.79 30.78 -22.66
C GLY A 12 0.38 29.46 -23.34
N ALA A 13 0.56 29.36 -24.66
CA ALA A 13 0.17 28.18 -25.43
C ALA A 13 1.06 26.95 -25.17
N VAL A 14 2.32 27.15 -24.77
CA VAL A 14 3.26 26.04 -24.51
C VAL A 14 3.03 25.40 -23.13
N VAL A 15 2.56 26.17 -22.14
CA VAL A 15 2.30 25.64 -20.78
C VAL A 15 1.05 24.76 -20.74
N LEU A 16 0.07 25.00 -21.61
CA LEU A 16 -1.17 24.21 -21.67
C LEU A 16 -0.97 22.82 -22.31
N ALA A 17 0.12 22.62 -23.06
CA ALA A 17 0.42 21.34 -23.73
C ALA A 17 1.05 20.28 -22.81
N LEU A 18 1.42 20.63 -21.57
CA LEU A 18 2.00 19.70 -20.60
C LEU A 18 0.96 19.09 -19.63
N VAL A 19 -0.31 19.45 -19.77
CA VAL A 19 -1.39 18.80 -19.00
C VAL A 19 -1.62 17.42 -19.61
N ARG A 20 -0.88 16.43 -19.12
CA ARG A 20 -1.17 15.03 -19.38
C ARG A 20 -2.52 14.71 -18.75
N SER A 21 -3.56 14.54 -19.58
CA SER A 21 -4.79 13.89 -19.14
C SER A 21 -4.40 12.51 -18.60
N ALA A 22 -4.62 12.29 -17.30
CA ALA A 22 -4.65 10.95 -16.75
C ALA A 22 -5.82 10.23 -17.44
N VAL A 23 -5.50 9.42 -18.45
CA VAL A 23 -6.47 8.50 -19.05
C VAL A 23 -6.91 7.59 -17.92
N ALA A 24 -8.20 7.60 -17.59
CA ALA A 24 -8.78 6.59 -16.72
C ALA A 24 -8.41 5.24 -17.34
N GLN A 25 -7.57 4.47 -16.65
CA GLN A 25 -7.29 3.12 -17.07
C GLN A 25 -8.63 2.40 -17.11
N ASP A 26 -8.89 1.64 -18.18
CA ASP A 26 -10.05 0.76 -18.25
C ASP A 26 -10.17 0.05 -16.91
N VAL A 27 -11.32 0.21 -16.24
CA VAL A 27 -11.55 -0.39 -14.92
C VAL A 27 -11.23 -1.86 -15.07
N PHE A 28 -10.16 -2.33 -14.41
CA PHE A 28 -9.76 -3.73 -14.50
C PHE A 28 -10.84 -4.56 -13.80
N ILE A 29 -11.81 -5.03 -14.60
CA ILE A 29 -12.79 -6.00 -14.15
C ILE A 29 -12.06 -7.34 -14.17
N ALA A 30 -11.84 -7.89 -12.99
CA ALA A 30 -11.14 -9.16 -12.77
C ALA A 30 -11.96 -10.38 -13.25
N GLY A 31 -12.57 -10.30 -14.44
CA GLY A 31 -13.44 -11.32 -15.03
C GLY A 31 -14.94 -11.06 -14.81
N ILE A 32 -15.76 -11.55 -15.74
CA ILE A 32 -17.23 -11.53 -15.67
C ILE A 32 -17.81 -12.86 -15.13
N HIS A 33 -16.94 -13.81 -14.78
CA HIS A 33 -17.28 -15.14 -14.31
C HIS A 33 -16.87 -15.29 -12.84
N PRO A 34 -17.80 -15.19 -11.88
CA PRO A 34 -17.48 -15.16 -10.45
C PRO A 34 -17.00 -16.51 -9.90
N ASP A 35 -17.25 -17.61 -10.63
CA ASP A 35 -16.85 -18.97 -10.28
C ASP A 35 -15.37 -19.27 -10.56
N ARG A 36 -14.66 -18.39 -11.26
CA ARG A 36 -13.28 -18.62 -11.68
C ARG A 36 -12.41 -17.38 -11.49
N ARG A 37 -11.15 -17.62 -11.13
CA ARG A 37 -10.12 -16.57 -11.19
C ARG A 37 -9.71 -16.37 -12.65
N PRO A 38 -9.56 -15.13 -13.16
CA PRO A 38 -9.00 -14.90 -14.49
C PRO A 38 -7.62 -15.51 -14.64
N GLU A 39 -7.34 -16.05 -15.82
CA GLU A 39 -6.04 -16.67 -16.14
C GLU A 39 -4.88 -15.68 -15.96
N ASN A 40 -5.07 -14.43 -16.35
CA ASN A 40 -4.06 -13.38 -16.27
C ASN A 40 -4.07 -12.58 -14.95
N ALA A 41 -4.82 -13.04 -13.94
CA ALA A 41 -4.86 -12.35 -12.65
C ALA A 41 -3.49 -12.49 -11.94
N PRO A 42 -2.83 -11.38 -11.55
CA PRO A 42 -1.56 -11.43 -10.84
C PRO A 42 -1.64 -12.34 -9.60
N ARG A 43 -0.60 -13.14 -9.36
CA ARG A 43 -0.46 -13.98 -8.16
C ARG A 43 0.84 -13.63 -7.44
N ILE A 44 0.75 -13.57 -6.12
CA ILE A 44 1.93 -13.57 -5.24
C ILE A 44 2.41 -15.02 -5.17
N THR A 45 3.61 -15.29 -5.68
CA THR A 45 4.26 -16.61 -5.61
C THR A 45 5.19 -16.74 -4.42
N GLU A 46 5.69 -15.61 -3.93
CA GLU A 46 6.57 -15.52 -2.77
C GLU A 46 6.24 -14.24 -1.99
N PHE A 47 6.31 -14.32 -0.67
CA PHE A 47 6.13 -13.17 0.21
C PHE A 47 7.41 -12.96 1.02
N SER A 48 8.14 -11.90 0.69
CA SER A 48 9.36 -11.52 1.42
C SER A 48 9.00 -10.89 2.75
N LYS A 49 9.48 -11.48 3.84
CA LYS A 49 9.37 -10.94 5.20
C LYS A 49 10.53 -10.00 5.43
N SER A 50 10.32 -8.71 5.16
CA SER A 50 11.31 -7.68 5.45
C SER A 50 11.61 -7.58 6.96
N ALA A 51 12.69 -6.88 7.29
CA ALA A 51 13.01 -6.56 8.68
C ALA A 51 11.82 -5.88 9.39
N ASP A 52 11.22 -4.86 8.75
CA ASP A 52 10.05 -4.13 9.27
C ASP A 52 8.82 -5.02 9.46
N TRP A 53 8.65 -6.07 8.66
CA TRP A 53 7.58 -7.04 8.88
C TRP A 53 7.84 -7.86 10.14
N THR A 54 9.08 -8.33 10.31
CA THR A 54 9.49 -9.14 11.45
C THR A 54 9.42 -8.34 12.75
N GLU A 55 9.91 -7.10 12.75
CA GLU A 55 9.84 -6.19 13.89
C GLU A 55 8.38 -5.99 14.34
N ARG A 56 7.48 -5.67 13.41
CA ARG A 56 6.05 -5.52 13.73
C ARG A 56 5.41 -6.83 14.19
N ALA A 57 5.77 -7.96 13.59
CA ALA A 57 5.26 -9.27 13.98
C ALA A 57 5.66 -9.64 15.42
N MET A 58 6.87 -9.23 15.84
CA MET A 58 7.46 -9.52 17.14
C MET A 58 7.22 -8.41 18.19
N HIS A 59 6.63 -7.27 17.81
CA HIS A 59 6.35 -6.15 18.72
C HIS A 59 5.62 -6.59 19.99
N GLY A 60 6.08 -6.13 21.14
CA GLY A 60 5.46 -6.44 22.44
C GLY A 60 5.54 -7.92 22.87
N ILE A 61 6.32 -8.78 22.21
CA ILE A 61 6.61 -10.14 22.70
C ILE A 61 7.92 -10.14 23.47
N SER A 62 7.88 -10.52 24.73
CA SER A 62 9.07 -10.72 25.55
C SER A 62 9.65 -12.12 25.36
N GLU A 63 10.98 -12.22 25.42
CA GLU A 63 11.65 -13.52 25.52
C GLU A 63 11.37 -14.22 26.87
N PRO A 64 11.37 -15.57 26.91
CA PRO A 64 11.59 -16.48 25.79
C PRO A 64 10.36 -16.58 24.87
N TYR A 65 10.60 -16.62 23.56
CA TYR A 65 9.50 -16.70 22.59
C TYR A 65 8.76 -18.05 22.70
N PRO A 66 7.42 -18.04 22.85
CA PRO A 66 6.65 -19.26 22.92
C PRO A 66 6.66 -20.00 21.58
N SER A 67 6.78 -21.33 21.62
CA SER A 67 6.81 -22.19 20.43
C SER A 67 5.54 -22.09 19.58
N SER A 68 4.42 -21.68 20.18
CA SER A 68 3.17 -21.42 19.49
C SER A 68 3.27 -20.31 18.43
N LEU A 69 4.31 -19.47 18.45
CA LEU A 69 4.53 -18.43 17.43
C LEU A 69 5.20 -18.93 16.15
N GLY A 70 5.52 -20.23 16.06
CA GLY A 70 6.14 -20.81 14.86
C GLY A 70 5.36 -20.55 13.57
N PHE A 71 4.04 -20.36 13.64
CA PHE A 71 3.20 -20.02 12.47
C PHE A 71 3.61 -18.71 11.78
N LEU A 72 4.30 -17.80 12.47
CA LEU A 72 4.80 -16.56 11.86
C LEU A 72 5.78 -16.86 10.72
N ALA A 73 6.47 -18.01 10.73
CA ALA A 73 7.32 -18.47 9.63
C ALA A 73 6.54 -18.86 8.37
N ASP A 74 5.27 -19.23 8.49
CA ASP A 74 4.40 -19.63 7.38
C ASP A 74 3.41 -18.53 6.96
N GLN A 75 3.32 -17.43 7.74
CA GLN A 75 2.46 -16.30 7.43
C GLN A 75 2.85 -15.65 6.08
N GLY A 76 1.94 -15.68 5.11
CA GLY A 76 2.10 -14.99 3.83
C GLY A 76 1.56 -13.55 3.85
N ALA A 77 1.24 -13.01 2.67
CA ALA A 77 0.72 -11.64 2.49
C ALA A 77 -0.74 -11.42 2.98
N TRP A 78 -1.25 -12.28 3.87
CA TRP A 78 -2.60 -12.16 4.41
C TRP A 78 -2.63 -11.13 5.52
N PHE A 79 -3.71 -10.35 5.59
CA PHE A 79 -3.96 -9.46 6.72
C PHE A 79 -4.11 -10.29 7.99
N THR A 80 -3.39 -9.90 9.04
CA THR A 80 -3.55 -10.47 10.38
C THR A 80 -3.61 -9.34 11.40
N PRO A 81 -4.67 -9.21 12.21
CA PRO A 81 -4.77 -8.12 13.18
C PRO A 81 -3.70 -8.21 14.28
N PHE A 82 -2.99 -9.33 14.40
CA PHE A 82 -2.03 -9.60 15.47
C PHE A 82 -0.80 -8.68 15.42
N ASN A 83 -0.35 -8.27 14.23
CA ASN A 83 0.87 -7.45 14.04
C ASN A 83 0.56 -5.99 13.67
N HIS A 84 -0.65 -5.52 13.98
CA HIS A 84 -1.08 -4.14 13.80
C HIS A 84 -1.51 -3.53 15.15
N PRO A 85 -1.43 -2.19 15.30
CA PRO A 85 -2.03 -1.49 16.42
C PRO A 85 -3.54 -1.78 16.52
N GLY A 86 -3.99 -2.09 17.73
CA GLY A 86 -5.38 -2.39 18.04
C GLY A 86 -6.09 -1.26 18.76
N MET A 87 -6.95 -1.60 19.72
CA MET A 87 -7.55 -0.65 20.66
C MET A 87 -6.54 -0.24 21.74
N THR A 88 -6.76 0.92 22.38
CA THR A 88 -5.90 1.46 23.44
C THR A 88 -6.15 0.82 24.82
N ASP A 89 -5.36 1.24 25.80
CA ASP A 89 -5.50 0.90 27.23
C ASP A 89 -5.49 -0.62 27.48
N ARG A 90 -6.46 -1.11 28.25
CA ARG A 90 -6.66 -2.52 28.62
C ARG A 90 -6.74 -3.50 27.44
N TYR A 91 -6.90 -3.00 26.22
CA TYR A 91 -6.97 -3.80 24.99
C TYR A 91 -5.69 -3.71 24.14
N ASP A 92 -4.73 -2.88 24.53
CA ASP A 92 -3.42 -2.81 23.89
C ASP A 92 -2.47 -3.88 24.42
N ILE A 93 -2.82 -5.14 24.15
CA ILE A 93 -2.10 -6.32 24.66
C ILE A 93 -0.66 -6.45 24.14
N ARG A 94 -0.27 -5.65 23.14
CA ARG A 94 1.08 -5.64 22.56
C ARG A 94 1.80 -4.31 22.74
N ASN A 95 1.24 -3.38 23.52
CA ASN A 95 1.89 -2.14 23.89
C ASN A 95 2.24 -1.25 22.67
N TRP A 96 1.31 -1.13 21.72
CA TRP A 96 1.46 -0.29 20.53
C TRP A 96 1.34 1.21 20.79
N HIS A 97 0.63 1.62 21.86
CA HIS A 97 0.28 3.02 22.19
C HIS A 97 0.87 3.48 23.52
N HIS A 98 1.93 2.83 24.00
CA HIS A 98 2.50 3.11 25.32
C HIS A 98 3.09 4.52 25.47
N ASP A 99 3.44 5.14 24.35
CA ASP A 99 4.12 6.44 24.30
C ASP A 99 3.19 7.59 23.86
N ASP A 100 1.89 7.33 23.66
CA ASP A 100 0.83 8.32 23.37
C ASP A 100 0.25 8.93 24.66
#